data_AF-A0A7W1JEW7-F1
#
_entry.id   AF-A0A7W1JEW7-F1
#
_cell.length_a   1.000
_cell.length_b   1.000
_cell.length_c   1.000
_cell.angle_alpha   90.00
_cell.angle_beta   90.00
_cell.angle_gamma   90.00
#
_symmetry.space_group_name_H-M   'P 1'
#
loop_
_entity.id
_entity.type
_entity.pdbx_description
1 polymer ?
#
loop_
_entity_poly.entity_id
_entity_poly.type
_entity_poly.pdbx_seq_one_letter_code
_entity_poly.pdbx_strand_id
1 'polypeptide(L)'
;MFILRNKAQITNAINNAKALHPKVKMVEFSEYAVTGSTGNTSTVLCYRANGECVVDCNCPSRVPCKHNAAAIALHVHVAARRGH
;
A
#
# COMPACT_ATOMS: atom_id res chain seq x y z
N MET A 1 12.74 5.48 -0.27
CA MET A 1 11.68 6.35 0.29
C MET A 1 10.92 7.03 -0.86
N PHE A 2 9.63 6.76 -1.03
CA PHE A 2 8.77 7.51 -1.97
C PHE A 2 8.08 8.51 -1.09
N ILE A 3 8.38 9.79 -1.27
CA ILE A 3 7.61 10.84 -0.63
C ILE A 3 6.49 11.16 -1.60
N LEU A 4 5.28 10.67 -1.30
CA LEU A 4 4.10 11.02 -2.06
C LEU A 4 3.66 12.42 -1.61
N ARG A 5 4.20 13.46 -2.27
CA ARG A 5 4.06 14.85 -1.82
C ARG A 5 2.70 15.47 -2.15
N ASN A 6 1.99 14.90 -3.13
CA ASN A 6 0.69 15.41 -3.55
C ASN A 6 -0.25 14.31 -4.02
N LYS A 7 -1.56 14.63 -4.03
CA LYS A 7 -2.64 13.70 -4.41
C LYS A 7 -2.43 13.09 -5.80
N ALA A 8 -1.89 13.83 -6.76
CA ALA A 8 -1.65 13.32 -8.12
C ALA A 8 -0.59 12.21 -8.15
N GLN A 9 0.50 12.36 -7.38
CA GLN A 9 1.53 11.34 -7.26
C GLN A 9 1.00 10.07 -6.58
N ILE A 10 0.15 10.22 -5.55
CA ILE A 10 -0.54 9.09 -4.90
C ILE A 10 -1.42 8.37 -5.93
N THR A 11 -2.26 9.10 -6.65
CA THR A 11 -3.18 8.53 -7.65
C THR A 11 -2.42 7.80 -8.76
N ASN A 12 -1.34 8.39 -9.30
CA ASN A 12 -0.53 7.74 -10.34
C ASN A 12 0.16 6.48 -9.83
N ALA A 13 0.70 6.50 -8.60
CA ALA A 13 1.29 5.31 -7.99
C ALA A 13 0.24 4.19 -7.81
N ILE A 14 -0.96 4.53 -7.39
CA ILE A 14 -2.09 3.59 -7.25
C ILE A 14 -2.49 3.03 -8.62
N ASN A 15 -2.63 3.88 -9.65
CA ASN A 15 -3.00 3.43 -11.00
C ASN A 15 -1.95 2.50 -11.60
N ASN A 16 -0.67 2.82 -11.44
CA ASN A 16 0.44 1.97 -11.87
C ASN A 16 0.48 0.64 -11.12
N ALA A 17 0.11 0.63 -9.83
CA ALA A 17 -0.03 -0.61 -9.08
C ALA A 17 -1.21 -1.45 -9.57
N LYS A 18 -2.38 -0.82 -9.83
CA LYS A 18 -3.58 -1.49 -10.36
C LYS A 18 -3.35 -2.15 -11.72
N ALA A 19 -2.55 -1.53 -12.60
CA ALA A 19 -2.20 -2.09 -13.91
C ALA A 19 -1.50 -3.46 -13.83
N LEU A 20 -0.92 -3.81 -12.69
CA LEU A 20 -0.30 -5.11 -12.46
C LEU A 20 -1.25 -6.15 -11.86
N HIS A 21 -2.51 -5.77 -11.63
CA HIS A 21 -3.53 -6.59 -11.01
C HIS A 21 -3.06 -7.33 -9.74
N PRO A 22 -2.36 -6.67 -8.79
CA PRO A 22 -1.94 -7.31 -7.56
C PRO A 22 -3.18 -7.70 -6.74
N LYS A 23 -3.18 -8.90 -6.16
CA LYS A 23 -4.23 -9.30 -5.22
C LYS A 23 -3.89 -8.71 -3.86
N VAL A 24 -4.73 -7.79 -3.39
CA VAL A 24 -4.59 -7.19 -2.05
C VAL A 24 -5.67 -7.75 -1.15
N LYS A 25 -5.28 -8.35 -0.03
CA LYS A 25 -6.18 -8.83 1.02
C LYS A 25 -5.84 -8.12 2.33
N MET A 26 -6.84 -7.53 2.98
CA MET A 26 -6.67 -7.03 4.35
C MET A 26 -6.63 -8.24 5.29
N VAL A 27 -5.57 -8.35 6.08
CA VAL A 27 -5.44 -9.36 7.15
C VAL A 27 -6.11 -8.81 8.40
N GLU A 28 -5.68 -7.62 8.83
CA GLU A 28 -6.29 -6.83 9.88
C GLU A 28 -6.25 -5.34 9.52
N PHE A 29 -6.85 -4.48 10.34
CA PHE A 29 -6.67 -3.05 10.12
C PHE A 29 -5.18 -2.72 10.25
N SER A 30 -4.63 -2.02 9.26
CA SER A 30 -3.20 -1.72 9.19
C SER A 30 -2.27 -2.85 8.73
N GLU A 31 -2.78 -4.06 8.42
CA GLU A 31 -1.98 -5.13 7.81
C GLU A 31 -2.63 -5.69 6.54
N TYR A 32 -1.82 -5.80 5.48
CA TYR A 32 -2.26 -6.21 4.16
C TYR A 32 -1.33 -7.27 3.57
N ALA A 33 -1.92 -8.36 3.08
CA ALA A 33 -1.22 -9.31 2.23
C ALA A 33 -1.38 -8.85 0.77
N VAL A 34 -0.26 -8.65 0.07
CA VAL A 34 -0.25 -8.28 -1.34
C VAL A 34 0.48 -9.34 -2.15
N THR A 35 -0.25 -10.01 -3.05
CA THR A 35 0.31 -10.97 -4.00
C THR A 35 0.53 -10.29 -5.35
N GLY A 36 1.79 -10.24 -5.79
CA GLY A 36 2.17 -9.69 -7.09
C GLY A 36 1.91 -10.67 -8.25
N SER A 37 2.20 -10.21 -9.47
CA SER A 37 2.02 -11.02 -10.70
C SER A 37 2.88 -12.28 -10.75
N THR A 38 3.98 -12.33 -9.98
CA THR A 38 4.85 -13.51 -9.86
C THR A 38 4.36 -14.53 -8.84
N GLY A 39 3.19 -14.30 -8.21
CA GLY A 39 2.60 -15.22 -7.22
C GLY A 39 3.19 -15.11 -5.81
N ASN A 40 4.28 -14.36 -5.63
CA ASN A 40 4.85 -14.09 -4.32
C ASN A 40 3.95 -13.14 -3.52
N THR A 41 3.71 -13.47 -2.26
CA THR A 41 2.94 -12.65 -1.33
C THR A 41 3.87 -11.90 -0.40
N SER A 42 3.67 -10.59 -0.28
CA SER A 42 4.36 -9.72 0.65
C SER A 42 3.36 -9.17 1.67
N THR A 43 3.82 -8.97 2.91
CA THR A 43 3.05 -8.30 3.95
C THR A 43 3.40 -6.82 3.94
N VAL A 44 2.37 -5.98 3.96
CA VAL A 44 2.46 -4.53 4.02
C VAL A 44 1.76 -4.05 5.30
N LEU A 45 2.47 -3.26 6.09
CA LEU A 45 1.98 -2.64 7.31
C LEU A 45 1.78 -1.14 7.11
N CYS A 46 0.64 -0.61 7.55
CA CYS A 46 0.30 0.81 7.47
C CYS A 46 0.06 1.35 8.88
N TYR A 47 1.02 2.04 9.48
CA TYR A 47 0.93 2.54 10.86
C TYR A 47 1.29 4.02 10.96
N ARG A 48 0.96 4.64 12.09
CA ARG A 48 1.39 6.01 12.37
C ARG A 48 2.65 6.00 13.24
N ALA A 49 3.66 6.75 12.84
CA ALA A 49 4.86 6.98 13.64
C ALA A 49 5.24 8.46 13.53
N ASN A 50 5.51 9.12 14.67
CA ASN A 50 5.90 10.53 14.74
C ASN A 50 4.94 11.49 13.99
N GLY A 51 3.64 11.19 13.98
CA GLY A 51 2.62 11.99 13.29
C GLY A 51 2.50 11.73 11.78
N GLU A 52 3.37 10.89 11.21
CA GLU A 52 3.36 10.51 9.80
C GLU A 52 2.72 9.13 9.60
N CYS A 53 2.09 8.92 8.44
CA CYS A 53 1.63 7.60 8.03
C CYS A 53 2.78 6.87 7.34
N VAL A 54 3.25 5.78 7.94
CA VAL A 54 4.34 4.93 7.46
C VAL A 54 3.74 3.69 6.83
N VAL A 55 4.22 3.34 5.64
CA VAL A 55 3.84 2.12 4.92
C VAL A 55 5.08 1.27 4.69
N ASP A 56 5.19 0.21 5.46
CA ASP A 56 6.31 -0.72 5.47
C ASP A 56 5.95 -2.02 4.75
N CYS A 57 6.90 -2.63 4.05
CA CYS A 57 6.66 -3.86 3.31
C CYS A 57 7.87 -4.79 3.38
N ASN A 58 7.59 -6.07 3.63
CA ASN A 58 8.63 -7.10 3.72
C ASN A 58 9.19 -7.57 2.36
N CYS A 59 8.78 -6.93 1.25
CA CYS A 59 9.32 -7.23 -0.08
C CYS A 59 10.84 -6.92 -0.10
N PRO A 60 11.69 -7.72 -0.77
CA PRO A 60 13.15 -7.49 -0.84
C PRO A 60 13.56 -6.24 -1.66
N SER A 61 12.59 -5.40 -2.03
CA SER A 61 12.81 -4.21 -2.85
C SER A 61 13.39 -3.08 -2.00
N ARG A 62 14.49 -2.47 -2.48
CA ARG A 62 15.12 -1.31 -1.84
C ARG A 62 14.43 0.03 -2.15
N VAL A 63 13.41 -0.01 -3.00
CA VAL A 63 12.53 1.11 -3.33
C VAL A 63 11.09 0.78 -2.94
N PRO A 64 10.24 1.79 -2.70
CA PRO A 64 8.81 1.62 -2.44
C PRO A 64 8.18 0.71 -3.49
N CYS A 65 7.90 -0.52 -3.07
CA CYS A 65 7.45 -1.52 -4.01
C CYS A 65 5.98 -1.28 -4.35
N LYS A 66 5.57 -1.76 -5.51
CA LYS A 66 4.19 -1.59 -6.00
C LYS A 66 3.17 -2.22 -5.04
N HIS A 67 3.60 -3.13 -4.15
CA HIS A 67 2.82 -3.63 -3.04
C HIS A 67 2.38 -2.52 -2.07
N ASN A 68 3.26 -1.59 -1.71
CA ASN A 68 2.94 -0.48 -0.80
C ASN A 68 1.87 0.41 -1.42
N ALA A 69 2.02 0.77 -2.70
CA ALA A 69 1.04 1.57 -3.42
C ALA A 69 -0.34 0.87 -3.51
N ALA A 70 -0.36 -0.44 -3.75
CA ALA A 70 -1.58 -1.24 -3.78
C ALA A 70 -2.27 -1.31 -2.41
N ALA A 71 -1.49 -1.56 -1.34
CA ALA A 71 -1.98 -1.61 0.03
C ALA A 71 -2.49 -0.24 0.51
N ILE A 72 -1.79 0.86 0.19
CA ILE A 72 -2.23 2.23 0.50
C ILE A 72 -3.60 2.51 -0.11
N ALA A 73 -3.84 2.10 -1.35
CA ALA A 73 -5.14 2.30 -2.00
C ALA A 73 -6.27 1.64 -1.22
N LEU A 74 -6.08 0.39 -0.78
CA LEU A 74 -7.07 -0.33 0.02
C LEU A 74 -7.18 0.26 1.43
N HIS A 75 -6.06 0.64 2.05
CA HIS A 75 -6.03 1.24 3.38
C HIS A 75 -6.81 2.56 3.43
N VAL A 76 -6.57 3.48 2.49
CA VAL A 76 -7.29 4.76 2.39
C VAL A 76 -8.78 4.51 2.18
N HIS A 77 -9.15 3.56 1.32
CA HIS A 77 -10.55 3.20 1.07
C HIS A 77 -11.25 2.64 2.30
N VAL A 78 -10.61 1.70 3.02
CA VAL A 78 -11.15 1.11 4.25
C VAL A 78 -11.23 2.14 5.36
N ALA A 79 -10.21 2.99 5.52
CA ALA A 79 -10.20 4.07 6.51
C ALA A 79 -11.31 5.09 6.24
N ALA A 80 -11.52 5.50 4.98
CA ALA A 80 -12.60 6.40 4.59
C ALA A 80 -14.00 5.81 4.82
N ARG A 81 -14.14 4.47 4.79
CA ARG A 81 -15.40 3.76 5.08
C ARG A 81 -15.61 3.46 6.56
N ARG A 82 -14.54 3.44 7.37
CA ARG A 82 -14.59 3.18 8.83
C ARG A 82 -14.78 4.45 9.66
N GLY A 83 -14.71 5.63 9.05
CA GLY A 83 -14.85 6.91 9.72
C GLY A 83 -15.49 7.97 8.83
N HIS A 84 -16.78 7.80 8.56
CA HIS A 84 -17.83 8.61 9.20
C HIS A 84 -18.68 7.70 10.06
#